data_AF-A0A9W8PDG3-F1
#
_entry.id   AF-A0A9W8PDG3-F1
#
_cell.length_a   1.000
_cell.length_b   1.000
_cell.length_c   1.000
_cell.angle_alpha   90.00
_cell.angle_beta   90.00
_cell.angle_gamma   90.00
#
_symmetry.space_group_name_H-M   'P 1'
#
loop_
_entity.id
_entity.type
_entity.pdbx_description
1 polymer ?
#
loop_
_entity_poly.entity_id
_entity_poly.type
_entity_poly.pdbx_seq_one_letter_code
_entity_poly.pdbx_strand_id
1 'polypeptide(L)'
;MHFSTATALTVLAAVTQASAWTLTFYDNVDNCDANDSTQYQIIEGNQGDCYTFGASMPRTSCEHFTGGGVNKQGCKGLFKAKSVAIPRGRNCQFYGLDFCQSLSIYGDETQCKDTLELLAGPADYIRSFKCENDE
;
A
#
# COMPACT_ATOMS: atom_id res chain seq x y z
N MET A 1 -0.61 31.07 52.19
CA MET A 1 -0.98 30.10 51.14
C MET A 1 -0.02 30.31 49.98
N HIS A 2 0.96 29.43 49.78
CA HIS A 2 1.88 29.51 48.64
C HIS A 2 1.55 28.34 47.71
N PHE A 3 1.02 28.66 46.54
CA PHE A 3 0.78 27.73 45.44
C PHE A 3 2.03 27.68 44.57
N SER A 4 2.46 26.48 44.18
CA SER A 4 3.30 26.26 43.01
C SER A 4 3.10 24.83 42.55
N THR A 5 2.06 24.63 41.72
CA THR A 5 1.91 23.42 40.92
C THR A 5 2.77 23.60 39.68
N ALA A 6 3.93 22.94 39.65
CA ALA A 6 4.74 22.83 38.44
C ALA A 6 4.05 21.87 37.47
N THR A 7 3.48 22.42 36.39
CA THR A 7 2.89 21.66 35.29
C THR A 7 4.02 21.05 34.46
N ALA A 8 4.27 19.76 34.61
CA ALA A 8 5.20 19.03 33.75
C ALA A 8 4.56 18.82 32.36
N LEU A 9 5.12 19.46 31.33
CA LEU A 9 4.78 19.21 29.93
C LEU A 9 5.52 17.95 29.47
N THR A 10 4.83 16.81 29.43
CA THR A 10 5.32 15.61 28.75
C THR A 10 5.15 15.79 27.24
N VAL A 11 6.24 16.06 26.53
CA VAL A 11 6.26 16.03 25.06
C VAL A 11 6.32 14.56 24.64
N LEU A 12 5.20 14.02 24.14
CA LEU A 12 5.22 12.75 23.41
C LEU A 12 5.91 12.99 22.06
N ALA A 13 7.18 12.60 21.96
CA ALA A 13 7.82 12.45 20.67
C ALA A 13 7.08 11.35 19.90
N ALA A 14 6.37 11.73 18.84
CA ALA A 14 5.84 10.79 17.87
C ALA A 14 7.04 10.13 17.19
N VAL A 15 7.40 8.92 17.61
CA VAL A 15 8.37 8.10 16.90
C VAL A 15 7.71 7.73 15.58
N THR A 16 8.03 8.43 14.50
CA THR A 16 7.64 8.04 13.14
C THR A 16 8.40 6.75 12.83
N GLN A 17 7.81 5.60 13.16
CA GLN A 17 8.34 4.32 12.71
C GLN A 17 8.30 4.34 11.19
N ALA A 18 9.48 4.23 10.56
CA ALA A 18 9.57 4.06 9.11
C ALA A 18 8.73 2.84 8.71
N SER A 19 7.99 2.95 7.60
CA SER A 19 7.19 1.84 7.10
C SER A 19 8.06 0.65 6.72
N ALA A 20 7.73 -0.56 7.16
CA ALA A 20 8.42 -1.80 6.76
C ALA A 20 8.29 -2.07 5.27
N TRP A 21 7.15 -1.72 4.67
CA TRP A 21 6.94 -1.80 3.22
C TRP A 21 6.14 -0.60 2.71
N THR A 22 6.40 -0.28 1.44
CA THR A 22 5.76 0.80 0.68
C THR A 22 5.43 0.24 -0.70
N LEU A 23 4.15 0.26 -1.06
CA LEU A 23 3.65 -0.23 -2.34
C LEU A 23 2.95 0.90 -3.08
N THR A 24 3.17 0.99 -4.39
CA THR A 24 2.43 1.93 -5.26
C THR A 24 1.66 1.15 -6.31
N PHE A 25 0.34 1.20 -6.23
CA PHE A 25 -0.56 0.51 -7.14
C PHE A 25 -1.09 1.46 -8.21
N TYR A 26 -1.04 1.08 -9.48
CA TYR A 26 -1.49 1.89 -10.61
C TYR A 26 -2.74 1.27 -11.25
N ASP A 27 -3.69 2.07 -11.73
CA ASP A 27 -4.98 1.55 -12.20
C ASP A 27 -5.04 1.19 -13.69
N ASN A 28 -4.15 1.73 -14.52
CA ASN A 28 -4.30 1.67 -15.97
C ASN A 28 -3.03 1.36 -16.78
N VAL A 29 -1.86 1.29 -16.13
CA VAL A 29 -0.56 1.12 -16.80
C VAL A 29 0.08 -0.22 -16.42
N ASP A 30 0.80 -0.77 -17.38
CA ASP A 30 1.70 -1.92 -17.19
C ASP A 30 3.12 -1.37 -16.94
N ASN A 31 4.03 -2.20 -16.42
CA ASN A 31 5.40 -1.82 -16.07
C ASN A 31 5.52 -0.60 -15.13
N CYS A 32 4.44 -0.22 -14.44
CA CYS A 32 4.41 0.90 -13.50
C CYS A 32 4.78 2.26 -14.13
N ASP A 33 4.61 2.40 -15.45
CA ASP A 33 4.94 3.62 -16.20
C ASP A 33 3.75 4.58 -16.24
N ALA A 34 3.60 5.37 -15.18
CA ALA A 34 2.48 6.29 -15.01
C ALA A 34 2.43 7.38 -16.09
N ASN A 35 1.22 7.72 -16.53
CA ASN A 35 0.96 8.83 -17.45
C ASN A 35 -0.04 9.83 -16.86
N ASP A 36 -0.34 10.91 -17.59
CA ASP A 36 -1.22 11.99 -17.13
C ASP A 36 -2.65 11.56 -16.77
N SER A 37 -3.09 10.40 -17.26
CA SER A 37 -4.41 9.83 -16.94
C SER A 37 -4.38 8.81 -15.79
N THR A 38 -3.19 8.35 -15.39
CA THR A 38 -3.02 7.31 -14.37
C THR A 38 -3.48 7.79 -13.01
N GLN A 39 -4.19 6.92 -12.31
CA GLN A 39 -4.41 7.04 -10.88
C GLN A 39 -3.55 6.02 -10.17
N TYR A 40 -3.04 6.39 -9.00
CA TYR A 40 -2.30 5.46 -8.17
C TYR A 40 -2.64 5.60 -6.69
N GLN A 41 -2.38 4.54 -5.94
CA GLN A 41 -2.42 4.56 -4.49
C GLN A 41 -1.10 4.10 -3.93
N ILE A 42 -0.57 4.89 -3.00
CA ILE A 42 0.56 4.50 -2.18
C ILE A 42 -0.01 3.93 -0.89
N ILE A 43 0.36 2.70 -0.55
CA ILE A 43 0.00 2.05 0.70
C ILE A 43 1.28 1.70 1.43
N GLU A 44 1.36 2.07 2.70
CA GLU A 44 2.50 1.75 3.56
C GLU A 44 2.01 1.01 4.78
N GLY A 45 2.83 0.09 5.29
CA GLY A 45 2.50 -0.65 6.48
C GLY A 45 3.72 -1.23 7.18
N ASN A 46 3.44 -1.79 8.34
CA ASN A 46 4.44 -2.34 9.27
C ASN A 46 4.13 -3.80 9.65
N GLN A 47 3.15 -4.41 8.99
CA GLN A 47 2.69 -5.77 9.29
C GLN A 47 2.47 -6.56 8.01
N GLY A 48 2.67 -7.87 8.10
CA GLY A 48 2.43 -8.81 7.01
C GLY A 48 1.05 -9.45 7.00
N ASP A 49 0.03 -8.71 7.44
CA ASP A 49 -1.35 -9.15 7.30
C ASP A 49 -1.76 -9.22 5.82
N CYS A 50 -2.86 -9.94 5.55
CA CYS A 50 -3.50 -9.87 4.25
C CYS A 50 -4.40 -8.63 4.15
N TYR A 51 -4.15 -7.77 3.16
CA TYR A 51 -4.91 -6.57 2.87
C TYR A 51 -5.72 -6.74 1.58
N THR A 52 -6.99 -6.30 1.59
CA THR A 52 -7.92 -6.42 0.46
C THR A 52 -8.47 -5.06 0.07
N PHE A 53 -8.39 -4.70 -1.21
CA PHE A 53 -8.97 -3.45 -1.71
C PHE A 53 -10.48 -3.41 -1.46
N GLY A 54 -11.00 -2.28 -1.02
CA GLY A 54 -12.41 -2.10 -0.65
C GLY A 54 -12.75 -2.52 0.79
N ALA A 55 -11.85 -3.22 1.48
CA ALA A 55 -11.98 -3.54 2.89
C ALA A 55 -11.21 -2.54 3.78
N SER A 56 -11.49 -2.56 5.09
CA SER A 56 -10.67 -1.82 6.06
C SER A 56 -9.28 -2.43 6.12
N MET A 57 -8.24 -1.61 5.94
CA MET A 57 -6.83 -1.98 6.10
C MET A 57 -6.29 -1.33 7.38
N PRO A 58 -6.45 -1.96 8.56
CA PRO A 58 -5.95 -1.38 9.79
C PRO A 58 -4.41 -1.35 9.78
N ARG A 59 -3.83 -0.34 10.43
CA ARG A 59 -2.38 -0.19 10.61
C ARG A 59 -1.59 0.01 9.32
N THR A 60 -2.26 0.50 8.28
CA THR A 60 -1.63 1.00 7.05
C THR A 60 -1.88 2.50 6.92
N SER A 61 -0.94 3.22 6.32
CA SER A 61 -1.22 4.53 5.72
C SER A 61 -1.65 4.31 4.27
N CYS A 62 -2.45 5.21 3.72
CA CYS A 62 -2.64 5.21 2.28
C CYS A 62 -2.95 6.61 1.74
N GLU A 63 -2.43 6.85 0.55
CA GLU A 63 -2.57 8.10 -0.19
C GLU A 63 -3.04 7.79 -1.61
N HIS A 64 -4.00 8.55 -2.11
CA HIS A 64 -4.50 8.38 -3.47
C HIS A 64 -4.16 9.60 -4.32
N PHE A 65 -3.71 9.34 -5.54
CA PHE A 65 -3.35 10.36 -6.50
C PHE A 65 -4.12 10.18 -7.81
N THR A 66 -4.56 11.30 -8.40
CA THR A 66 -5.27 11.33 -9.68
C THR A 66 -4.68 12.37 -10.63
N GLY A 67 -4.93 12.21 -11.93
CA GLY A 67 -4.38 13.08 -12.96
C GLY A 67 -2.86 13.00 -13.04
N GLY A 68 -2.32 11.78 -13.09
CA GLY A 68 -0.87 11.54 -13.20
C GLY A 68 -0.07 11.98 -11.98
N GLY A 69 -0.69 12.09 -10.80
CA GLY A 69 -0.01 12.49 -9.56
C GLY A 69 -0.28 13.92 -9.11
N VAL A 70 -0.96 14.74 -9.92
CA VAL A 70 -1.18 16.17 -9.62
C VAL A 70 -2.09 16.37 -8.41
N ASN A 71 -3.11 15.53 -8.24
CA ASN A 71 -4.13 15.72 -7.22
C ASN A 71 -4.04 14.65 -6.14
N LYS A 72 -3.64 15.05 -4.93
CA LYS A 72 -3.64 14.19 -3.74
C LYS A 72 -5.01 14.17 -3.06
N GLN A 73 -5.49 12.98 -2.72
CA GLN A 73 -6.78 12.72 -2.09
C GLN A 73 -6.64 11.66 -0.98
N GLY A 74 -7.70 11.50 -0.18
CA GLY A 74 -7.81 10.37 0.74
C GLY A 74 -7.98 9.04 -0.02
N CYS A 75 -7.68 7.93 0.65
CA CYS A 75 -7.75 6.60 0.04
C CYS A 75 -9.04 6.35 -0.70
N LYS A 76 -8.89 5.79 -1.90
CA LYS A 76 -9.95 5.19 -2.67
C LYS A 76 -10.13 3.77 -2.15
N GLY A 77 -11.25 3.52 -1.47
CA GLY A 77 -11.56 2.22 -0.87
C GLY A 77 -11.38 1.08 -1.88
N LEU A 78 -12.27 0.98 -2.87
CA LEU A 78 -12.10 0.02 -3.96
C LEU A 78 -11.19 0.60 -5.06
N PHE A 79 -10.06 -0.06 -5.29
CA PHE A 79 -9.09 0.31 -6.31
C PHE A 79 -8.75 -0.90 -7.19
N LYS A 80 -8.81 -0.74 -8.51
CA LYS A 80 -8.56 -1.80 -9.48
C LYS A 80 -7.13 -1.65 -10.00
N ALA A 81 -6.18 -2.17 -9.23
CA ALA A 81 -4.76 -2.06 -9.59
C ALA A 81 -4.40 -2.99 -10.74
N LYS A 82 -3.83 -2.44 -11.82
CA LYS A 82 -3.30 -3.17 -12.98
C LYS A 82 -1.82 -3.53 -12.82
N SER A 83 -1.08 -2.70 -12.11
CA SER A 83 0.32 -2.95 -11.77
C SER A 83 0.68 -2.42 -10.40
N VAL A 84 1.79 -2.90 -9.85
CA VAL A 84 2.31 -2.49 -8.54
C VAL A 84 3.82 -2.33 -8.57
N ALA A 85 4.29 -1.16 -8.14
CA ALA A 85 5.69 -0.92 -7.84
C ALA A 85 5.93 -1.17 -6.35
N ILE A 86 7.11 -1.69 -6.03
CA ILE A 86 7.52 -2.03 -4.67
C ILE A 86 8.70 -1.14 -4.27
N PRO A 87 8.51 0.17 -4.01
CA PRO A 87 9.59 1.04 -3.54
C PRO A 87 10.32 0.55 -2.30
N ARG A 88 9.63 -0.19 -1.42
CA ARG A 88 10.19 -0.86 -0.25
C ARG A 88 9.37 -2.10 0.09
N GLY A 89 10.03 -3.19 0.44
CA GLY A 89 9.37 -4.39 0.94
C GLY A 89 9.98 -5.66 0.37
N ARG A 90 9.81 -6.76 1.10
CA ARG A 90 10.34 -8.08 0.74
C ARG A 90 9.25 -9.12 0.79
N ASN A 91 9.40 -10.15 -0.04
CA ASN A 91 8.47 -11.29 -0.09
C ASN A 91 7.01 -10.86 -0.24
N CYS A 92 6.77 -9.78 -0.98
CA CYS A 92 5.43 -9.29 -1.26
C CYS A 92 4.71 -10.25 -2.20
N GLN A 93 3.48 -10.58 -1.85
CA GLN A 93 2.62 -11.49 -2.59
C GLN A 93 1.37 -10.75 -3.01
N PHE A 94 1.03 -10.83 -4.31
CA PHE A 94 -0.12 -10.19 -4.91
C PHE A 94 -1.08 -11.23 -5.47
N TYR A 95 -2.37 -11.03 -5.23
CA TYR A 95 -3.41 -12.02 -5.50
C TYR A 95 -4.50 -11.46 -6.40
N GLY A 96 -5.01 -12.32 -7.29
CA GLY A 96 -6.13 -12.01 -8.18
C GLY A 96 -7.51 -12.15 -7.51
N LEU A 97 -7.59 -12.66 -6.27
CA LEU A 97 -8.81 -12.73 -5.47
C LEU A 97 -8.66 -11.93 -4.16
N ASP A 98 -9.78 -11.70 -3.49
CA ASP A 98 -9.81 -11.06 -2.17
C ASP A 98 -9.20 -11.98 -1.10
N PHE A 99 -8.81 -11.39 0.04
CA PHE A 99 -8.37 -12.12 1.24
C PHE A 99 -7.21 -13.10 1.01
N CYS A 100 -6.31 -12.76 0.08
CA CYS A 100 -5.10 -13.53 -0.26
C CYS A 100 -5.43 -14.97 -0.66
N GLN A 101 -6.58 -15.14 -1.31
CA GLN A 101 -6.99 -16.39 -1.93
C GLN A 101 -6.41 -16.46 -3.35
N SER A 102 -6.18 -17.67 -3.86
CA SER A 102 -5.52 -17.98 -5.15
C SER A 102 -3.98 -18.04 -5.12
N LEU A 103 -3.40 -18.42 -6.27
CA LEU A 103 -1.96 -18.36 -6.51
C LEU A 103 -1.53 -16.89 -6.56
N SER A 104 -0.44 -16.58 -5.87
CA SER A 104 0.17 -15.26 -5.89
C SER A 104 1.31 -15.15 -6.89
N ILE A 105 1.58 -13.91 -7.30
CA ILE A 105 2.90 -13.53 -7.81
C ILE A 105 3.72 -12.94 -6.67
N TYR A 106 5.01 -13.24 -6.69
CA TYR A 106 5.98 -12.70 -5.74
C TYR A 106 6.65 -11.47 -6.34
N GLY A 107 6.92 -10.49 -5.49
CA GLY A 107 7.75 -9.34 -5.82
C GLY A 107 8.53 -8.84 -4.61
N ASP A 108 9.69 -8.26 -4.90
CA ASP A 108 10.58 -7.64 -3.93
C ASP A 108 10.84 -6.16 -4.29
N GLU A 109 11.57 -5.47 -3.42
CA GLU A 109 11.94 -4.07 -3.60
C GLU A 109 12.47 -3.75 -5.00
N THR A 110 12.15 -2.55 -5.49
CA THR A 110 12.48 -2.01 -6.82
C THR A 110 11.83 -2.73 -8.01
N GLN A 111 11.04 -3.79 -7.76
CA GLN A 111 10.33 -4.48 -8.84
C GLN A 111 8.99 -3.80 -9.15
N CYS A 112 8.59 -3.94 -10.42
CA CYS A 112 7.21 -3.76 -10.84
C CYS A 112 6.60 -5.14 -11.11
N LYS A 113 5.30 -5.28 -10.82
CA LYS A 113 4.51 -6.48 -11.12
C LYS A 113 3.21 -6.10 -11.80
N ASP A 114 2.93 -6.78 -12.90
CA ASP A 114 1.71 -6.58 -13.68
C ASP A 114 0.68 -7.68 -13.42
N THR A 115 -0.60 -7.38 -13.64
CA THR A 115 -1.66 -8.39 -13.51
C THR A 115 -1.56 -9.51 -14.54
N LEU A 116 -0.87 -9.28 -15.67
CA LEU A 116 -0.56 -10.31 -16.66
C LEU A 116 0.30 -11.44 -16.10
N GLU A 117 1.06 -11.19 -15.04
CA GLU A 117 1.85 -12.20 -14.34
C GLU A 117 0.99 -13.04 -13.38
N LEU A 118 -0.23 -12.62 -13.03
CA LEU A 118 -1.09 -13.31 -12.05
C LEU A 118 -1.52 -14.69 -12.55
N LEU A 119 -1.09 -15.74 -11.83
CA LEU A 119 -1.23 -17.13 -12.25
C LEU A 119 -2.62 -17.75 -12.00
N ALA A 120 -3.57 -17.03 -11.38
CA ALA A 120 -4.93 -17.55 -11.16
C ALA A 120 -6.00 -16.48 -10.91
N GLY A 121 -6.89 -16.28 -11.89
CA GLY A 121 -8.21 -15.66 -11.72
C GLY A 121 -8.77 -14.97 -12.98
N PRO A 122 -10.10 -14.82 -13.11
CA PRO A 122 -10.75 -14.05 -14.20
C PRO A 122 -10.66 -12.52 -14.01
N ALA A 123 -9.79 -12.05 -13.11
CA ALA A 123 -9.75 -10.65 -12.68
C ALA A 123 -8.58 -9.91 -13.32
N ASP A 124 -8.86 -8.83 -14.04
CA ASP A 124 -7.88 -7.97 -14.70
C ASP A 124 -7.10 -7.06 -13.72
N TYR A 125 -7.22 -7.29 -12.40
CA TYR A 125 -6.67 -6.42 -11.36
C TYR A 125 -6.25 -7.17 -10.09
N ILE A 126 -5.25 -6.64 -9.39
CA ILE A 126 -4.82 -7.08 -8.05
C ILE A 126 -5.94 -6.75 -7.06
N ARG A 127 -6.34 -7.74 -6.26
CA ARG A 127 -7.46 -7.63 -5.31
C ARG A 127 -7.02 -7.64 -3.86
N SER A 128 -5.97 -8.39 -3.56
CA SER A 128 -5.37 -8.41 -2.23
C SER A 128 -3.87 -8.62 -2.30
N PHE A 129 -3.18 -8.28 -1.22
CA PHE A 129 -1.74 -8.39 -1.11
C PHE A 129 -1.31 -8.59 0.35
N LYS A 130 -0.08 -9.07 0.53
CA LYS A 130 0.63 -9.08 1.80
C LYS A 130 2.13 -8.91 1.54
N CYS A 131 2.88 -8.35 2.47
CA CYS A 131 4.33 -8.27 2.41
C CYS A 131 4.93 -8.79 3.71
N GLU A 132 6.14 -9.34 3.69
CA GLU A 132 6.81 -9.62 4.96
C GLU A 132 7.30 -8.32 5.60
N ASN A 133 7.47 -8.36 6.91
CA ASN A 133 8.12 -7.28 7.63
C ASN A 133 9.63 -7.40 7.41
N ASP A 134 10.29 -6.29 7.16
CA ASP A 134 11.73 -6.20 7.40
C ASP A 134 11.93 -6.26 8.93
N GLU A 135 12.38 -7.42 9.43
CA GLU A 135 12.76 -7.61 10.84
C GLU A 135 13.88 -6.66 11.30
#